data_AF-A0A094BJT8-F1
#
_entry.id   AF-A0A094BJT8-F1
#
_cell.length_a   1.000
_cell.length_b   1.000
_cell.length_c   1.000
_cell.angle_alpha   90.00
_cell.angle_beta   90.00
_cell.angle_gamma   90.00
#
_symmetry.space_group_name_H-M   'P 1'
#
loop_
_entity.id
_entity.type
_entity.pdbx_description
1 polymer ?
#
loop_
_entity_poly.entity_id
_entity_poly.type
_entity_poly.pdbx_seq_one_letter_code
_entity_poly.pdbx_strand_id
1 'polypeptide(L)'
;MAASSPKFDSDEEFQNAIMESAGIKGTSSSPGPAYAKNDAHISLVKTSDNPAPWCDEFEKMISGMDFDARNAPAMMEHKFKIMQLLRKFNDPARLDEPGITLAKLRSSGAEILKQALGKIGENSVVETPFPVPLVKNQHMPNLPLNL
;
A
#
# COMPACT_ATOMS: atom_id res chain seq x y z
N MET A 1 11.66 53.27 -15.89
CA MET A 1 11.05 52.86 -14.62
C MET A 1 11.71 51.55 -14.22
N ALA A 2 12.56 51.54 -13.18
CA ALA A 2 13.21 50.32 -12.71
C ALA A 2 12.18 49.48 -11.95
N ALA A 3 11.90 48.26 -12.40
CA ALA A 3 11.07 47.32 -11.68
C ALA A 3 11.81 46.92 -10.40
N SER A 4 11.19 47.17 -9.24
CA SER A 4 11.69 46.74 -7.94
C SER A 4 11.58 45.21 -7.87
N SER A 5 12.70 44.52 -7.74
CA SER A 5 12.69 43.07 -7.55
C SER A 5 11.96 42.73 -6.24
N PRO A 6 11.04 41.76 -6.24
CA PRO A 6 10.38 41.31 -5.02
C PRO A 6 11.42 40.75 -4.04
N LYS A 7 11.39 41.23 -2.80
CA LYS A 7 12.09 40.61 -1.67
C LYS A 7 11.21 39.48 -1.15
N PHE A 8 11.80 38.30 -0.99
CA PHE A 8 11.15 37.14 -0.37
C PHE A 8 11.81 36.93 0.99
N ASP A 9 11.00 36.75 2.04
CA ASP A 9 11.50 36.65 3.42
C ASP A 9 11.95 35.23 3.79
N SER A 10 11.62 34.24 2.95
CA SER A 10 12.05 32.84 3.12
C SER A 10 12.15 32.07 1.81
N ASP A 11 12.94 31.00 1.81
CA ASP A 11 13.07 30.08 0.67
C ASP A 11 11.74 29.37 0.34
N GLU A 12 10.89 29.13 1.34
CA GLU A 12 9.54 28.57 1.15
C GLU A 12 8.62 29.53 0.38
N GLU A 13 8.69 30.82 0.69
CA GLU A 13 7.90 31.84 0.01
C GLU A 13 8.32 32.01 -1.45
N PHE A 14 9.63 31.92 -1.73
CA PHE A 14 10.17 31.95 -3.09
C PHE A 14 9.72 30.72 -3.90
N GLN A 15 9.77 29.52 -3.31
CA GLN A 15 9.31 28.29 -3.95
C GLN A 15 7.80 28.31 -4.23
N ASN A 16 6.99 28.77 -3.27
CA ASN A 16 5.56 28.91 -3.44
C ASN A 16 5.21 29.91 -4.56
N ALA A 17 5.92 31.04 -4.64
CA ALA A 17 5.75 32.03 -5.70
C ALA A 17 6.13 31.48 -7.09
N ILE A 18 7.19 30.67 -7.20
CA ILE A 18 7.56 29.99 -8.44
C ILE A 18 6.44 29.04 -8.87
N MET A 19 5.95 28.22 -7.94
CA MET A 19 4.92 27.21 -8.23
C MET A 19 3.57 27.85 -8.60
N GLU A 20 3.19 28.93 -7.94
CA GLU A 20 1.98 29.70 -8.24
C GLU A 20 2.07 30.40 -9.61
N SER A 21 3.24 30.95 -9.97
CA SER A 21 3.47 31.53 -11.29
C SER A 21 3.39 30.49 -12.42
N ALA A 22 3.69 29.23 -12.11
CA ALA A 22 3.56 28.09 -13.03
C ALA A 22 2.13 27.53 -13.11
N GLY A 23 1.15 28.10 -12.38
CA GLY A 23 -0.23 27.61 -12.34
C GLY A 23 -0.39 26.27 -11.63
N ILE A 24 0.64 25.83 -10.90
CA ILE A 24 0.65 24.59 -10.15
C ILE A 24 0.16 24.94 -8.74
N LYS A 25 -1.12 24.68 -8.44
CA LYS A 25 -1.62 24.71 -7.06
C LYS A 25 -0.74 23.76 -6.25
N GLY A 26 0.05 24.31 -5.33
CA GLY A 26 0.88 23.55 -4.41
C GLY A 26 0.01 22.59 -3.58
N THR A 27 -0.03 21.32 -3.99
CA THR A 27 -0.46 20.21 -3.14
C THR A 27 0.74 19.29 -2.91
N SER A 28 1.90 19.87 -2.55
CA SER A 28 2.96 19.11 -1.88
C SER A 28 2.72 19.18 -0.38
N SER A 29 1.63 18.56 0.07
CA SER A 29 1.46 18.20 1.45
C SER A 29 0.91 16.79 1.40
N SER A 30 1.81 15.80 1.46
CA SER A 30 1.39 14.49 1.95
C SER A 30 0.69 14.77 3.28
N PRO A 31 -0.63 14.54 3.40
CA PRO A 31 -1.32 14.78 4.65
C PRO A 31 -0.56 14.00 5.73
N GLY A 32 -0.25 14.66 6.84
CA GLY A 32 0.29 13.98 8.01
C GLY A 32 -0.61 12.82 8.45
N PRO A 33 -0.13 11.94 9.34
CA PRO A 33 -0.92 10.82 9.81
C PRO A 33 -2.28 11.28 10.32
N ALA A 34 -3.33 10.51 10.01
CA ALA A 34 -4.66 10.78 10.51
C ALA A 34 -4.68 10.69 12.04
N TYR A 35 -5.49 11.53 12.69
CA TYR A 35 -5.61 11.56 14.15
C TYR A 35 -6.75 10.68 14.69
N ALA A 36 -7.58 10.12 13.81
CA ALA A 36 -8.74 9.32 14.19
C ALA A 36 -8.97 8.16 13.20
N LYS A 37 -9.66 7.13 13.68
CA LYS A 37 -10.02 5.95 12.88
C LYS A 37 -11.01 6.33 11.78
N ASN A 38 -10.90 5.68 10.63
CA ASN A 38 -11.78 5.86 9.50
C ASN A 38 -12.71 4.65 9.35
N ASP A 39 -13.94 4.78 9.86
CA ASP A 39 -14.94 3.70 9.87
C ASP A 39 -15.32 3.23 8.45
N ALA A 40 -15.23 4.09 7.44
CA ALA A 40 -15.51 3.73 6.06
C ALA A 40 -14.44 2.76 5.52
N HIS A 41 -13.16 3.04 5.78
CA HIS A 41 -12.06 2.14 5.40
C HIS A 41 -12.13 0.81 6.16
N ILE A 42 -12.40 0.87 7.47
CA ILE A 42 -12.58 -0.32 8.29
C ILE A 42 -13.71 -1.19 7.74
N SER A 43 -14.85 -0.59 7.43
CA SER A 43 -16.02 -1.30 6.88
C SER A 43 -15.73 -1.90 5.51
N LEU A 44 -14.99 -1.21 4.65
CA LEU A 44 -14.55 -1.73 3.36
C LEU A 44 -13.67 -2.97 3.52
N VAL A 45 -12.66 -2.91 4.41
CA VAL A 45 -11.74 -4.02 4.66
C VAL A 45 -12.47 -5.22 5.28
N LYS A 46 -13.51 -5.00 6.08
CA LYS A 46 -14.40 -6.08 6.57
C LYS A 46 -15.12 -6.86 5.47
N THR A 47 -15.25 -6.29 4.27
CA THR A 47 -15.81 -7.02 3.12
C THR A 47 -14.82 -7.97 2.45
N SER A 48 -13.55 -7.96 2.87
CA SER A 48 -12.49 -8.82 2.32
C SER A 48 -12.71 -10.28 2.71
N ASP A 49 -12.39 -11.20 1.78
CA ASP A 49 -12.50 -12.64 2.02
C ASP A 49 -11.34 -13.18 2.88
N ASN A 50 -10.31 -12.38 3.17
CA ASN A 50 -9.12 -12.81 3.91
C ASN A 50 -9.20 -12.45 5.41
N PRO A 51 -8.91 -13.39 6.33
CA PRO A 51 -8.85 -13.08 7.77
C PRO A 51 -7.78 -12.03 8.09
N ALA A 52 -8.26 -10.84 8.47
CA ALA A 52 -7.45 -9.76 9.00
C ALA A 52 -7.18 -9.96 10.51
N PRO A 53 -6.06 -9.47 11.04
CA PRO A 53 -5.68 -9.64 12.44
C PRO A 53 -6.51 -8.78 13.43
N TRP A 54 -7.41 -7.92 12.93
CA TRP A 54 -8.35 -7.06 13.68
C TRP A 54 -7.87 -6.63 15.06
N CYS A 55 -6.73 -5.95 15.09
CA CYS A 55 -6.15 -5.34 16.29
C CYS A 55 -6.08 -3.82 16.14
N ASP A 56 -5.86 -3.09 17.24
CA ASP A 56 -5.84 -1.62 17.23
C ASP A 56 -4.81 -1.04 16.23
N GLU A 57 -3.61 -1.64 16.16
CA GLU A 57 -2.58 -1.26 15.19
C GLU A 57 -2.97 -1.54 13.73
N PHE A 58 -3.78 -2.57 13.48
CA PHE A 58 -4.32 -2.84 12.14
C PHE A 58 -5.38 -1.80 11.77
N GLU A 59 -6.23 -1.41 12.70
CA GLU A 59 -7.24 -0.36 12.51
C GLU A 59 -6.61 1.02 12.29
N LYS A 60 -5.52 1.35 13.00
CA LYS A 60 -4.72 2.55 12.76
C LYS A 60 -4.11 2.54 11.35
N MET A 61 -3.52 1.41 10.95
CA MET A 61 -2.93 1.24 9.61
C MET A 61 -3.95 1.49 8.49
N ILE A 62 -5.13 0.85 8.54
CA ILE A 62 -6.17 1.04 7.50
C ILE A 62 -6.81 2.45 7.53
N SER A 63 -6.72 3.13 8.68
CA SER A 63 -7.20 4.49 8.84
C SER A 63 -6.18 5.56 8.44
N GLY A 64 -4.95 5.16 8.07
CA GLY A 64 -3.86 6.10 7.76
C GLY A 64 -3.33 6.83 9.00
N MET A 65 -3.55 6.30 10.20
CA MET A 65 -2.98 6.80 11.44
C MET A 65 -1.56 6.24 11.63
N ASP A 66 -0.76 6.89 12.47
CA ASP A 66 0.51 6.31 12.91
C ASP A 66 0.26 4.97 13.61
N PHE A 67 0.99 3.95 13.18
CA PHE A 67 0.91 2.61 13.73
C PHE A 67 2.31 1.98 13.82
N ASP A 68 2.48 1.04 14.73
CA ASP A 68 3.65 0.20 14.83
C ASP A 68 3.24 -1.26 14.90
N ALA A 69 3.45 -1.99 13.79
CA ALA A 69 3.12 -3.40 13.70
C ALA A 69 3.80 -4.27 14.77
N ARG A 70 4.92 -3.82 15.36
CA ARG A 70 5.63 -4.56 16.42
C ARG A 70 4.87 -4.54 17.74
N ASN A 71 3.98 -3.57 17.95
CA ASN A 71 3.15 -3.46 19.15
C ASN A 71 2.03 -4.51 19.18
N ALA A 72 1.79 -5.22 18.08
CA ALA A 72 0.77 -6.25 17.98
C ALA A 72 1.33 -7.56 17.37
N PRO A 73 1.46 -8.65 18.15
CA PRO A 73 1.91 -9.94 17.62
C PRO A 73 1.10 -10.45 16.43
N ALA A 74 -0.22 -10.21 16.45
CA ALA A 74 -1.14 -10.58 15.37
C ALA A 74 -0.77 -9.92 14.02
N MET A 75 -0.22 -8.70 14.03
CA MET A 75 0.27 -8.03 12.82
C MET A 75 1.51 -8.71 12.26
N MET A 76 2.43 -9.14 13.13
CA MET A 76 3.66 -9.82 12.73
C MET A 76 3.37 -11.22 12.17
N GLU A 77 2.47 -11.97 12.81
CA GLU A 77 2.00 -13.27 12.32
C GLU A 77 1.28 -13.14 10.98
N HIS A 78 0.38 -12.16 10.86
CA HIS A 78 -0.32 -11.89 9.61
C HIS A 78 0.68 -11.54 8.49
N LYS A 79 1.62 -10.63 8.75
CA LYS A 79 2.69 -10.29 7.81
C LYS A 79 3.49 -11.52 7.39
N PHE A 80 3.90 -12.37 8.33
CA PHE A 80 4.63 -13.59 8.04
C PHE A 80 3.84 -14.53 7.12
N LYS A 81 2.54 -14.71 7.38
CA LYS A 81 1.64 -15.50 6.53
C LYS A 81 1.55 -14.93 5.11
N ILE A 82 1.38 -13.62 4.96
CA ILE A 82 1.38 -12.96 3.64
C ILE A 82 2.70 -13.15 2.91
N MET A 83 3.83 -13.00 3.60
CA MET A 83 5.16 -13.23 3.02
C MET A 83 5.32 -14.67 2.52
N GLN A 84 4.82 -15.67 3.26
CA GLN A 84 4.84 -17.06 2.82
C GLN A 84 4.01 -17.27 1.55
N LEU A 85 2.81 -16.68 1.47
CA LEU A 85 1.95 -16.77 0.29
C LEU A 85 2.61 -16.13 -0.94
N LEU A 86 3.15 -14.92 -0.79
CA LEU A 86 3.81 -14.23 -1.90
C LEU A 86 5.09 -14.93 -2.33
N ARG A 87 5.84 -15.54 -1.40
CA ARG A 87 6.99 -16.38 -1.74
C ARG A 87 6.56 -17.61 -2.53
N LYS A 88 5.47 -18.28 -2.15
CA LYS A 88 4.91 -19.39 -2.92
C LYS A 88 4.48 -18.93 -4.30
N PHE A 89 3.82 -17.77 -4.41
CA PHE A 89 3.40 -17.21 -5.70
C PHE A 89 4.61 -16.98 -6.63
N ASN A 90 5.69 -16.43 -6.09
CA ASN A 90 6.92 -16.11 -6.83
C ASN A 90 7.86 -17.29 -7.09
N ASP A 91 7.52 -18.49 -6.61
CA ASP A 91 8.42 -19.63 -6.71
C ASP A 91 8.55 -20.09 -8.18
N PRO A 92 9.76 -20.00 -8.80
CA PRO A 92 9.96 -20.41 -10.18
C PRO A 92 9.69 -21.91 -10.38
N ALA A 93 9.81 -22.75 -9.34
CA ALA A 93 9.56 -24.18 -9.42
C ALA A 93 8.09 -24.52 -9.80
N ARG A 94 7.17 -23.55 -9.70
CA ARG A 94 5.79 -23.69 -10.17
C ARG A 94 5.67 -23.90 -11.68
N LEU A 95 6.64 -23.40 -12.45
CA LEU A 95 6.68 -23.63 -13.90
C LEU A 95 7.14 -25.04 -14.25
N ASP A 96 7.90 -25.68 -13.37
CA ASP A 96 8.50 -27.00 -13.57
C ASP A 96 7.65 -28.14 -12.99
N GLU A 97 6.47 -27.84 -12.44
CA GLU A 97 5.59 -28.84 -11.82
C GLU A 97 5.10 -29.87 -12.87
N PRO A 98 5.26 -31.18 -12.63
CA PRO A 98 4.84 -32.21 -13.58
C PRO A 98 3.34 -32.13 -13.90
N GLY A 99 3.01 -32.01 -15.19
CA GLY A 99 1.61 -31.93 -15.65
C GLY A 99 0.95 -30.57 -15.39
N ILE A 100 1.74 -29.52 -15.14
CA ILE A 100 1.26 -28.14 -15.11
C ILE A 100 0.76 -27.72 -16.50
N THR A 101 -0.32 -26.94 -16.52
CA THR A 101 -0.84 -26.29 -17.72
C THR A 101 -0.96 -24.79 -17.45
N LEU A 102 -1.03 -23.97 -18.50
CA LEU A 102 -1.21 -22.53 -18.35
C LEU A 102 -2.48 -22.18 -17.55
N ALA A 103 -3.56 -22.95 -17.71
CA ALA A 103 -4.79 -22.78 -16.96
C ALA A 103 -4.61 -23.09 -15.46
N LYS A 104 -3.89 -24.18 -15.12
CA LYS A 104 -3.56 -24.53 -13.73
C LYS A 104 -2.61 -23.52 -13.08
N LEU A 105 -1.62 -23.03 -13.83
CA LEU A 105 -0.69 -22.02 -13.33
C LEU A 105 -1.39 -20.71 -13.00
N ARG A 106 -2.31 -20.26 -13.89
CA ARG A 106 -3.14 -19.07 -13.66
C ARG A 106 -4.10 -19.23 -12.49
N SER A 107 -4.86 -20.32 -12.45
CA SER A 107 -5.84 -20.56 -11.37
C SER A 107 -5.17 -20.68 -10.01
N SER A 108 -4.11 -21.50 -9.88
CA SER A 108 -3.35 -21.60 -8.63
C SER A 108 -2.70 -20.28 -8.22
N GLY A 109 -2.22 -19.48 -9.18
CA GLY A 109 -1.68 -18.14 -8.92
C GLY A 109 -2.73 -17.18 -8.38
N ALA A 110 -3.90 -17.16 -9.02
CA ALA A 110 -5.03 -16.35 -8.60
C ALA A 110 -5.54 -16.73 -7.21
N GLU A 111 -5.57 -18.03 -6.88
CA GLU A 111 -5.94 -18.51 -5.53
C GLU A 111 -4.95 -18.04 -4.46
N ILE A 112 -3.64 -18.15 -4.71
CA ILE A 112 -2.62 -17.67 -3.77
C ILE A 112 -2.72 -16.16 -3.58
N LEU A 113 -2.92 -15.41 -4.67
CA LEU A 113 -3.07 -13.95 -4.60
C LEU A 113 -4.38 -13.54 -3.94
N LYS A 114 -5.47 -14.27 -4.14
CA LYS A 114 -6.73 -14.03 -3.43
C LYS A 114 -6.55 -14.20 -1.92
N GLN A 115 -5.79 -15.21 -1.48
CA GLN A 115 -5.45 -15.38 -0.07
C GLN A 115 -4.53 -14.28 0.46
N ALA A 116 -3.63 -13.73 -0.37
CA ALA A 116 -2.70 -12.70 0.06
C ALA A 116 -3.34 -11.29 0.08
N LEU A 117 -4.13 -10.94 -0.93
CA LEU A 117 -4.68 -9.59 -1.15
C LEU A 117 -6.13 -9.45 -0.69
N GLY A 118 -6.83 -10.57 -0.46
CA GLY A 118 -8.23 -10.61 -0.03
C GLY A 118 -9.24 -10.57 -1.17
N LYS A 119 -9.04 -9.68 -2.15
CA LYS A 119 -9.86 -9.62 -3.37
C LYS A 119 -8.97 -9.46 -4.59
N ILE A 120 -9.39 -10.09 -5.69
CA ILE A 120 -8.78 -9.95 -7.01
C ILE A 120 -9.92 -9.79 -8.03
N GLY A 121 -9.76 -8.85 -8.96
CA GLY A 121 -10.78 -8.59 -9.98
C GLY A 121 -10.96 -9.80 -10.90
N GLU A 122 -12.19 -10.01 -11.39
CA GLU A 122 -12.46 -11.01 -12.42
C GLU A 122 -11.58 -10.74 -13.65
N ASN A 123 -10.94 -11.78 -14.20
CA ASN A 123 -10.00 -11.70 -15.32
C ASN A 123 -8.70 -10.92 -15.06
N SER A 124 -8.37 -10.62 -13.81
CA SER A 124 -7.07 -10.02 -13.48
C SER A 124 -5.94 -11.02 -13.68
N VAL A 125 -4.92 -10.62 -14.44
CA VAL A 125 -3.69 -11.38 -14.63
C VAL A 125 -2.58 -10.65 -13.89
N VAL A 126 -1.93 -11.34 -12.95
CA VAL A 126 -0.81 -10.81 -12.18
C VAL A 126 0.42 -11.62 -12.56
N GLU A 127 1.43 -10.92 -13.06
CA GLU A 127 2.70 -11.52 -13.46
C GLU A 127 3.63 -11.66 -12.24
N THR A 128 4.42 -12.72 -12.25
CA THR A 128 5.50 -12.93 -11.26
C THR A 128 6.78 -12.18 -11.67
N PRO A 129 7.61 -11.69 -10.73
CA PRO A 129 7.42 -11.76 -9.28
C PRO A 129 6.57 -10.60 -8.73
N PHE A 130 5.68 -10.91 -7.79
CA PHE A 130 4.98 -9.93 -6.98
C PHE A 130 5.88 -9.41 -5.85
N PRO A 131 5.98 -8.09 -5.62
CA PRO A 131 6.83 -7.56 -4.56
C PRO A 131 6.39 -8.07 -3.19
N VAL A 132 7.32 -8.71 -2.47
CA VAL A 132 7.09 -9.12 -1.09
C VAL A 132 7.25 -7.89 -0.19
N PRO A 133 6.35 -7.62 0.76
CA PRO A 133 6.49 -6.52 1.70
C PRO A 133 7.86 -6.58 2.38
N LEU A 134 8.73 -5.63 2.06
CA LEU A 134 10.06 -5.57 2.66
C LEU A 134 9.93 -5.32 4.16
N VAL A 135 10.71 -6.03 4.97
CA VAL A 135 10.92 -5.71 6.39
C VAL A 135 11.82 -4.48 6.47
N LYS A 136 11.33 -3.32 6.05
CA LYS A 136 11.92 -2.04 6.42
C LYS A 136 10.96 -1.39 7.40
N ASN A 137 11.42 -1.19 8.64
CA ASN A 137 10.76 -0.38 9.66
C ASN A 137 10.74 1.08 9.21
N GLN A 138 9.88 1.41 8.25
CA GLN A 138 9.67 2.78 7.84
C GLN A 138 8.17 2.99 7.69
N HIS A 139 7.68 3.93 8.50
CA HIS A 139 6.69 4.92 8.11
C HIS A 139 6.27 4.74 6.66
N MET A 140 5.14 4.08 6.43
CA MET A 140 4.53 3.99 5.11
C MET A 140 3.64 5.22 4.94
N PRO A 141 4.09 6.30 4.28
CA PRO A 141 3.16 7.31 3.82
C PRO A 141 2.26 6.64 2.77
N ASN A 142 0.98 6.51 3.10
CA ASN A 142 -0.17 6.22 2.23
C ASN A 142 0.15 5.41 0.97
N LEU A 143 -0.07 4.09 1.04
CA LEU A 143 -0.30 3.29 -0.17
C LEU A 143 -1.61 3.78 -0.82
N PRO A 144 -1.62 4.24 -2.08
CA PRO A 144 -2.88 4.54 -2.75
C PRO A 144 -3.62 3.22 -3.00
N LEU A 145 -4.65 2.96 -2.20
CA LEU A 145 -5.71 2.00 -2.53
C LEU A 145 -6.50 2.60 -3.69
N ASN A 146 -6.06 2.37 -4.93
CA ASN A 146 -6.95 2.51 -6.08
C ASN A 146 -7.88 1.30 -6.07
N LEU A 147 -9.11 1.53 -5.62
CA LEU A 147 -10.29 0.69 -5.86
C LEU A 147 -10.83 0.94 -7.27
#